data_AF-A0A0T1T712-F1
#
_entry.id   AF-A0A0T1T712-F1
#
_cell.length_a   1.000
_cell.length_b   1.000
_cell.length_c   1.000
_cell.angle_alpha   90.00
_cell.angle_beta   90.00
_cell.angle_gamma   90.00
#
_symmetry.space_group_name_H-M   'P 1'
#
loop_
_entity.id
_entity.type
_entity.pdbx_description
1 polymer ?
#
loop_
_entity_poly.entity_id
_entity_poly.type
_entity_poly.pdbx_seq_one_letter_code
_entity_poly.pdbx_strand_id
1 'polypeptide(L)'
;MSYAMLVDPRAEGGGAPWLSLPAGTALNDAAEVLRRWLNEEERPDRLLLVVGDERIGATSSTYLRIVLEMQPARGPGDEVRAAAPGESTRFRVIAFRCAQCGSCAYTAFYDDRYRPVCRAGDHGPMELR
;
A
#
# COMPACT_ATOMS: atom_id res chain seq x y z
N MET A 1 4.84 -6.59 -14.91
CA MET A 1 3.97 -7.41 -14.02
C MET A 1 2.68 -6.64 -13.83
N SER A 2 1.52 -7.26 -14.02
CA SER A 2 0.25 -6.52 -14.06
C SER A 2 -0.34 -6.37 -12.66
N TYR A 3 -0.43 -5.14 -12.15
CA TYR A 3 -1.14 -4.81 -10.91
C TYR A 3 -2.66 -4.75 -11.08
N ALA A 4 -3.18 -4.97 -12.30
CA ALA A 4 -4.62 -4.88 -12.59
C ALA A 4 -5.46 -5.83 -11.72
N MET A 5 -4.89 -6.94 -11.26
CA MET A 5 -5.57 -7.88 -10.35
C MET A 5 -5.83 -7.29 -8.96
N LEU A 6 -5.07 -6.27 -8.54
CA LEU A 6 -5.24 -5.60 -7.25
C LEU A 6 -6.17 -4.40 -7.32
N VAL A 7 -6.60 -4.01 -8.53
CA VAL A 7 -7.47 -2.86 -8.79
C VAL A 7 -8.92 -3.35 -8.88
N ASP A 8 -9.78 -2.76 -8.06
CA ASP A 8 -11.22 -3.02 -8.14
C ASP A 8 -11.80 -2.19 -9.30
N PRO A 9 -12.30 -2.83 -10.38
CA PRO A 9 -12.84 -2.10 -11.53
C PRO A 9 -14.09 -1.27 -11.18
N ARG A 10 -14.69 -1.50 -10.01
CA ARG A 10 -15.87 -0.78 -9.51
C ARG A 10 -15.51 0.30 -8.48
N ALA A 11 -14.25 0.39 -8.04
CA ALA A 11 -13.84 1.40 -7.07
C ALA A 11 -13.49 2.71 -7.79
N GLU A 12 -14.14 3.80 -7.37
CA GLU A 12 -13.77 5.14 -7.78
C GLU A 12 -12.70 5.71 -6.85
N GLY A 13 -11.66 6.34 -7.42
CA GLY A 13 -10.49 6.83 -6.68
C GLY A 13 -10.62 8.23 -6.05
N GLY A 14 -11.79 8.88 -6.15
CA GLY A 14 -11.99 10.23 -5.64
C GLY A 14 -11.99 10.28 -4.11
N GLY A 15 -11.07 11.07 -3.51
CA GLY A 15 -11.02 11.31 -2.06
C GLY A 15 -10.55 10.14 -1.20
N ALA A 16 -10.24 8.99 -1.80
CA ALA A 16 -9.71 7.83 -1.08
C ALA A 16 -8.25 8.08 -0.66
N PRO A 17 -7.82 7.55 0.50
CA PRO A 17 -6.41 7.54 0.86
C PRO A 17 -5.60 6.69 -0.13
N TRP A 18 -4.32 6.99 -0.29
CA TRP A 18 -3.46 6.24 -1.22
C TRP A 18 -2.42 5.39 -0.49
N LEU A 19 -2.04 4.28 -1.10
CA LEU A 19 -0.90 3.45 -0.74
C LEU A 19 0.16 3.59 -1.83
N SER A 20 1.35 4.05 -1.43
CA SER A 20 2.49 4.19 -2.33
C SER A 20 3.44 3.01 -2.17
N LEU A 21 3.80 2.40 -3.29
CA LEU A 21 4.82 1.36 -3.39
C LEU A 21 5.97 1.88 -4.27
N PRO A 22 7.23 1.48 -4.02
CA PRO A 22 8.34 1.81 -4.91
C PRO A 22 8.13 1.31 -6.34
N ALA A 23 8.74 2.00 -7.31
CA ALA A 23 8.80 1.48 -8.68
C ALA A 23 9.54 0.14 -8.71
N GLY A 24 8.99 -0.84 -9.44
CA GLY A 24 9.57 -2.19 -9.53
C GLY A 24 9.18 -3.16 -8.41
N THR A 25 8.32 -2.75 -7.46
CA THR A 25 7.76 -3.67 -6.44
C THR A 25 7.06 -4.85 -7.10
N ALA A 26 7.39 -6.09 -6.74
CA ALA A 26 6.73 -7.25 -7.33
C ALA A 26 5.24 -7.31 -6.93
N LEU A 27 4.41 -7.96 -7.75
CA LEU A 27 2.98 -8.12 -7.47
C LEU A 27 2.73 -8.79 -6.11
N ASN A 28 3.55 -9.78 -5.75
CA ASN A 28 3.44 -10.50 -4.48
C ASN A 28 3.77 -9.59 -3.29
N ASP A 29 4.79 -8.75 -3.39
CA ASP A 29 5.14 -7.79 -2.35
C ASP A 29 4.01 -6.76 -2.18
N ALA A 30 3.44 -6.29 -3.29
CA ALA A 30 2.28 -5.40 -3.26
C ALA A 30 1.07 -6.07 -2.57
N ALA A 31 0.81 -7.34 -2.88
CA ALA A 31 -0.26 -8.13 -2.26
C ALA A 31 -0.03 -8.31 -0.76
N GLU A 32 1.20 -8.58 -0.31
CA GLU A 32 1.55 -8.69 1.11
C GLU A 32 1.34 -7.37 1.87
N VAL A 33 1.70 -6.23 1.27
CA VAL A 33 1.44 -4.92 1.86
C VAL A 33 -0.06 -4.66 1.99
N LEU A 34 -0.84 -5.01 0.96
CA LEU A 34 -2.30 -4.87 0.98
C LEU A 34 -2.96 -5.80 2.00
N ARG A 35 -2.45 -7.03 2.17
CA ARG A 35 -2.89 -7.94 3.25
C ARG A 35 -2.67 -7.32 4.62
N ARG A 36 -1.52 -6.66 4.85
CA ARG A 36 -1.25 -6.00 6.13
C ARG A 36 -2.18 -4.81 6.35
N TRP A 37 -2.38 -3.98 5.33
CA TRP A 37 -3.34 -2.88 5.37
C TRP A 37 -4.77 -3.37 5.68
N LEU A 38 -5.20 -4.51 5.12
CA LEU A 38 -6.49 -5.12 5.44
C LEU A 38 -6.63 -5.55 6.91
N ASN A 39 -5.52 -5.85 7.58
CA ASN A 39 -5.50 -6.28 8.97
C ASN A 39 -5.35 -5.12 9.97
N GLU A 40 -5.21 -3.87 9.50
CA GLU A 40 -5.23 -2.69 10.38
C GLU A 40 -6.63 -2.51 10.99
N GLU A 41 -6.67 -2.14 12.28
CA GLU A 41 -7.92 -1.91 13.03
C GLU A 41 -8.74 -0.75 12.43
N GLU A 42 -8.05 0.32 12.04
CA GLU A 42 -8.66 1.52 11.45
C GLU A 42 -8.31 1.64 9.96
N ARG A 43 -8.83 0.70 9.16
CA ARG A 43 -8.68 0.73 7.69
C ARG A 43 -9.83 1.47 6.99
N PRO A 44 -9.54 2.26 5.96
CA PRO A 44 -10.55 2.82 5.08
C PRO A 44 -11.17 1.74 4.19
N ASP A 45 -12.40 1.97 3.73
CA ASP A 45 -13.08 1.02 2.84
C ASP A 45 -12.44 0.94 1.45
N ARG A 46 -11.77 2.03 1.03
CA ARG A 46 -11.17 2.19 -0.29
C ARG A 46 -9.76 2.75 -0.19
N LEU A 47 -8.93 2.40 -1.16
CA LEU A 47 -7.52 2.77 -1.23
C LEU A 47 -7.11 2.99 -2.69
N LEU A 48 -6.38 4.06 -2.97
CA LEU A 48 -5.74 4.28 -4.27
C LEU A 48 -4.35 3.65 -4.29
N LEU A 49 -4.10 2.69 -5.18
CA LEU A 49 -2.79 2.07 -5.36
C LEU A 49 -1.92 2.92 -6.29
N VAL A 50 -0.71 3.24 -5.81
CA VAL A 50 0.30 4.03 -6.52
C VAL A 50 1.61 3.25 -6.51
N VAL A 51 2.24 3.09 -7.68
CA VAL A 51 3.54 2.41 -7.82
C VAL A 51 4.53 3.37 -8.47
N GLY A 52 5.59 3.72 -7.74
CA GLY A 52 6.42 4.87 -8.08
C GLY A 52 5.57 6.13 -8.14
N ASP A 53 5.59 6.80 -9.30
CA ASP A 53 4.76 7.97 -9.58
C ASP A 53 3.44 7.63 -10.31
N GLU A 54 3.24 6.36 -10.66
CA GLU A 54 2.10 5.92 -11.46
C GLU A 54 0.88 5.59 -10.59
N ARG A 55 -0.26 6.20 -10.91
CA ARG A 55 -1.56 5.83 -10.32
C ARG A 55 -2.09 4.60 -11.05
N ILE A 56 -2.05 3.46 -10.36
CA ILE A 56 -2.45 2.18 -10.93
C ILE A 56 -3.97 2.03 -10.92
N GLY A 57 -4.63 2.41 -9.83
CA GLY A 57 -6.09 2.32 -9.72
C GLY A 57 -6.58 2.25 -8.28
N ALA A 58 -7.90 2.37 -8.08
CA ALA A 58 -8.50 2.25 -6.77
C ALA A 58 -8.87 0.79 -6.47
N THR A 59 -8.89 0.44 -5.20
CA THR A 59 -9.28 -0.88 -4.72
C THR A 59 -10.11 -0.75 -3.46
N SER A 60 -10.96 -1.73 -3.20
CA SER A 60 -11.82 -1.78 -2.01
C SER A 60 -11.37 -2.88 -1.06
N SER A 61 -11.63 -2.70 0.23
CA SER A 61 -11.30 -3.70 1.25
C SER A 61 -12.03 -5.03 0.98
N THR A 62 -13.27 -4.97 0.48
CA THR A 62 -14.05 -6.14 0.05
C THR A 62 -13.40 -6.84 -1.14
N TYR A 63 -13.01 -6.10 -2.18
CA TYR A 63 -12.37 -6.67 -3.36
C TYR A 63 -11.04 -7.34 -3.02
N LEU A 64 -10.21 -6.66 -2.23
CA LEU A 64 -8.92 -7.20 -1.81
C LEU A 64 -9.07 -8.46 -0.98
N ARG A 65 -10.06 -8.56 -0.08
CA ARG A 65 -10.32 -9.81 0.64
C ARG A 65 -10.56 -10.96 -0.32
N ILE A 66 -11.44 -10.77 -1.30
CA ILE A 66 -11.77 -11.81 -2.29
C ILE A 66 -10.53 -12.21 -3.10
N VAL A 67 -9.83 -11.23 -3.68
CA VAL A 67 -8.67 -11.51 -4.54
C VAL A 67 -7.50 -12.11 -3.77
N LEU A 68 -7.21 -11.60 -2.58
CA LEU A 68 -6.09 -12.07 -1.76
C LEU A 68 -6.40 -13.42 -1.09
N GLU A 69 -7.65 -13.73 -0.78
CA GLU A 69 -8.04 -15.08 -0.32
C GLU A 69 -7.92 -16.12 -1.44
N MET A 70 -8.13 -15.72 -2.70
CA MET A 70 -7.93 -16.60 -3.87
C MET A 70 -6.44 -16.79 -4.23
N GLN A 71 -5.54 -15.96 -3.70
CA GLN A 71 -4.11 -16.16 -3.88
C GLN A 71 -3.56 -17.08 -2.79
N PRO A 72 -2.86 -18.18 -3.14
CA PRO A 72 -2.21 -19.00 -2.13
C PRO A 72 -1.26 -18.11 -1.33
N ALA A 73 -1.54 -17.94 -0.04
CA ALA A 73 -0.61 -17.27 0.86
C ALA A 73 0.69 -18.09 0.81
N ARG A 74 1.73 -17.56 0.16
CA ARG A 74 3.06 -18.13 0.34
C ARG A 74 3.42 -17.88 1.79
N GLY A 75 3.40 -18.95 2.58
CA GLY A 75 3.95 -18.94 3.92
C GLY A 75 5.42 -18.52 3.88
N PRO A 76 5.97 -18.01 4.98
CA PRO A 76 7.39 -17.71 5.09
C PRO A 76 8.18 -19.00 4.85
N GLY A 77 8.72 -19.19 3.65
CA GLY A 77 9.48 -20.42 3.32
C GLY A 77 9.73 -20.72 1.85
N ASP A 78 8.96 -20.21 0.89
CA ASP A 78 9.06 -20.70 -0.50
C ASP A 78 9.98 -19.84 -1.42
N GLU A 79 11.29 -20.01 -1.15
CA GLU A 79 12.47 -20.08 -2.03
C GLU A 79 12.70 -19.07 -3.18
N VAL A 80 13.76 -18.24 -3.07
CA VAL A 80 14.96 -18.26 -3.95
C VAL A 80 16.20 -17.80 -3.15
N ARG A 81 17.30 -18.53 -3.36
CA ARG A 81 18.63 -18.39 -2.75
C ARG A 81 19.29 -17.00 -2.90
N ALA A 82 20.08 -16.70 -1.86
CA ALA A 82 21.24 -15.80 -1.81
C ALA A 82 21.00 -14.28 -1.72
N ALA A 83 20.70 -13.81 -0.49
CA ALA A 83 21.47 -12.73 0.15
C ALA A 83 21.37 -12.85 1.69
N ALA A 84 22.51 -12.98 2.36
CA ALA A 84 22.69 -12.88 3.81
C ALA A 84 22.63 -11.40 4.28
N PRO A 85 22.88 -11.10 5.57
CA PRO A 85 22.19 -11.50 6.79
C PRO A 85 21.30 -10.32 7.28
N GLY A 86 20.07 -10.61 7.69
CA GLY A 86 19.16 -9.56 8.16
C GLY A 86 17.71 -9.98 8.13
N GLU A 87 17.39 -11.09 8.80
CA GLU A 87 16.02 -11.47 9.14
C GLU A 87 15.36 -10.36 9.96
N SER A 88 14.83 -9.31 9.31
CA SER A 88 14.04 -8.25 9.96
C SER A 88 13.33 -7.32 8.98
N THR A 89 12.98 -7.71 7.75
CA THR A 89 12.08 -6.90 6.90
C THR A 89 10.62 -7.24 7.18
N ARG A 90 10.18 -7.08 8.43
CA ARG A 90 8.74 -6.96 8.71
C ARG A 90 8.29 -5.63 8.11
N PHE A 91 7.84 -5.63 6.85
CA PHE A 91 7.20 -4.49 6.19
C PHE A 91 6.03 -3.98 7.04
N ARG A 92 6.22 -2.99 7.90
CA ARG A 92 5.10 -2.38 8.62
C ARG A 92 4.44 -1.38 7.67
N VAL A 93 3.11 -1.39 7.62
CA VAL A 93 2.37 -0.33 6.95
C VAL A 93 2.45 0.87 7.86
N ILE A 94 2.96 1.98 7.33
CA ILE A 94 3.13 3.22 8.05
C ILE A 94 2.08 4.19 7.53
N ALA A 95 1.23 4.66 8.43
CA ALA A 95 0.14 5.57 8.12
C ALA A 95 0.57 7.01 8.40
N PHE A 96 0.33 7.87 7.42
CA PHE A 96 0.49 9.31 7.53
C PHE A 96 -0.88 9.97 7.41
N ARG A 97 -1.07 11.08 8.11
CA ARG A 97 -2.27 11.91 8.04
C ARG A 97 -1.88 13.35 7.72
N CYS A 98 -2.60 13.99 6.81
CA CYS A 98 -2.47 15.41 6.57
C CYS A 98 -3.12 16.18 7.73
N ALA A 99 -2.37 17.07 8.38
CA ALA A 99 -2.87 17.91 9.47
C ALA A 99 -3.98 18.89 9.02
N GLN A 100 -4.01 19.25 7.74
CA GLN A 100 -4.95 20.24 7.21
C GLN A 100 -6.28 19.65 6.74
N CYS A 101 -6.25 18.59 5.93
CA CYS A 101 -7.47 18.02 5.33
C CYS A 101 -7.82 16.62 5.84
N GLY A 102 -7.00 16.04 6.71
CA GLY A 102 -7.25 14.71 7.28
C GLY A 102 -7.06 13.54 6.30
N SER A 103 -6.66 13.78 5.05
CA SER A 103 -6.35 12.71 4.09
C SER A 103 -5.23 11.81 4.64
N CYS A 104 -5.30 10.52 4.33
CA CYS A 104 -4.30 9.55 4.77
C CYS A 104 -3.45 9.04 3.61
N ALA A 105 -2.18 8.77 3.89
CA ALA A 105 -1.25 8.11 2.99
C ALA A 105 -0.61 6.92 3.70
N TYR A 106 -0.50 5.81 3.01
CA TYR A 106 0.11 4.59 3.53
C TYR A 106 1.38 4.28 2.73
N THR A 107 2.41 3.77 3.40
CA THR A 107 3.62 3.27 2.76
C THR A 107 4.18 2.08 3.52
N ALA A 108 4.78 1.13 2.80
CA ALA A 108 5.50 0.00 3.39
C ALA A 108 6.99 0.29 3.65
N PHE A 109 7.47 1.43 3.14
CA PHE A 109 8.86 1.88 3.25
C PHE A 109 8.86 3.32 3.76
N TYR A 110 9.55 3.55 4.88
CA TYR A 110 9.72 4.88 5.44
C TYR A 110 11.19 5.25 5.51
N ASP A 111 11.50 6.37 4.89
CA ASP A 111 12.72 7.14 5.07
C ASP A 111 12.26 8.58 5.37
N ASP A 112 12.79 9.17 6.44
CA ASP A 112 12.43 10.54 6.90
C ASP A 112 12.66 11.60 5.81
N ARG A 113 13.50 11.31 4.82
CA ARG A 113 13.77 12.17 3.66
C ARG A 113 12.65 12.15 2.62
N TYR A 114 11.79 11.13 2.63
CA TYR A 114 10.73 10.90 1.66
C TYR A 114 9.35 10.85 2.33
N ARG A 115 9.05 11.87 3.15
CA ARG A 115 7.70 12.00 3.73
C ARG A 115 6.66 12.18 2.63
N PRO A 116 5.53 11.45 2.68
CA PRO A 116 4.43 11.68 1.76
C PRO A 116 3.95 13.13 1.82
N VAL A 117 3.78 13.75 0.66
CA VAL A 117 3.14 15.06 0.54
C VAL A 117 1.66 14.86 0.26
N CYS A 118 0.82 15.67 0.88
CA CYS A 118 -0.61 15.61 0.66
C CYS A 118 -0.93 15.94 -0.80
N ARG A 119 -1.64 15.04 -1.50
CA ARG A 119 -2.09 15.21 -2.89
C ARG A 119 -3.40 15.99 -3.01
N ALA A 120 -4.03 16.33 -1.89
CA ALA A 120 -5.19 17.23 -1.87
C ALA A 120 -4.67 18.66 -1.68
N GLY A 121 -4.65 19.45 -2.75
CA GLY A 121 -4.17 20.84 -2.72
C GLY A 121 -2.68 20.95 -2.41
N ASP A 122 -2.27 22.10 -1.87
CA ASP A 122 -0.89 22.45 -1.51
C ASP A 122 -0.68 22.42 0.02
N HIS A 123 -1.14 21.33 0.66
CA HIS A 123 -1.09 21.20 2.13
C HIS A 123 0.28 20.74 2.68
N GLY A 124 1.23 20.42 1.81
CA GLY A 124 2.59 20.06 2.21
C GLY A 124 2.75 18.64 2.79
N PRO A 125 3.87 18.37 3.51
CA PRO A 125 4.20 17.05 4.02
C PRO A 125 3.22 16.59 5.10
N MET A 126 2.90 15.30 5.08
CA MET A 126 1.98 14.64 6.02
C MET A 126 2.73 14.21 7.30
N GLU A 127 1.98 14.05 8.39
CA GLU A 127 2.51 13.66 9.71
C GLU A 127 2.26 12.19 9.99
N LEU A 128 3.12 11.55 10.76
CA LEU A 128 2.92 10.16 11.20
C LEU A 128 1.67 10.08 12.09
N ARG A 129 0.80 9.11 11.81
CA ARG A 129 -0.42 8.87 12.58
C ARG A 129 -0.14 8.12 13.88
#